data_AF-A0A6A6TSL5-F1
#
_entry.id   AF-A0A6A6TSL5-F1
#
_cell.length_a   1.000
_cell.length_b   1.000
_cell.length_c   1.000
_cell.angle_alpha   90.00
_cell.angle_beta   90.00
_cell.angle_gamma   90.00
#
_symmetry.space_group_name_H-M   'P 1'
#
loop_
_entity.id
_entity.type
_entity.pdbx_description
1 polymer ?
#
loop_
_entity_poly.entity_id
_entity_poly.type
_entity_poly.pdbx_seq_one_letter_code
_entity_poly.pdbx_strand_id
1 'polypeptide(L)'
;MTGRAGRGGQKVLLPPINFIFKLLQQRAILSIWLYENLQIRIEGKLRGFDEFMNLVIDDAVEVSLAQKDKPESRRSLGQILLKGDNISLIQQLQ
;
A
#
# COMPACT_ATOMS: atom_id res chain seq x y z
N MET A 1 3.12 46.79 -15.05
CA MET A 1 3.65 45.41 -15.01
C MET A 1 4.04 45.10 -13.58
N THR A 2 3.16 44.47 -12.80
CA THR A 2 3.42 44.15 -11.40
C THR A 2 3.44 42.62 -11.29
N GLY A 3 4.62 42.10 -10.99
CA GLY A 3 4.93 40.67 -11.02
C GLY A 3 4.08 39.88 -10.02
N ARG A 4 3.27 38.97 -10.57
CA ARG A 4 2.61 37.93 -9.80
C ARG A 4 3.69 36.91 -9.41
N ALA A 5 4.25 37.09 -8.21
CA ALA A 5 5.12 36.08 -7.61
C ALA A 5 4.33 34.77 -7.52
N GLY A 6 4.69 33.81 -8.36
CA GLY A 6 4.14 32.46 -8.29
C GLY A 6 4.41 31.93 -6.88
N ARG A 7 3.34 31.62 -6.15
CA ARG A 7 3.42 30.76 -4.96
C ARG A 7 4.04 29.44 -5.43
N GLY A 8 5.35 29.31 -5.29
CA GLY A 8 6.04 28.04 -5.43
C GLY A 8 5.32 27.03 -4.55
N GLY A 9 4.96 25.89 -5.14
CA GLY A 9 4.14 24.86 -4.52
C GLY A 9 4.67 24.51 -3.14
N GLN A 10 4.01 25.03 -2.11
CA GLN A 10 4.32 24.73 -0.73
C GLN A 10 4.05 23.23 -0.57
N LYS A 11 5.10 22.44 -0.26
CA LYS A 11 4.94 21.01 0.01
C LYS A 11 4.02 20.89 1.23
N VAL A 12 2.74 20.61 0.97
CA VAL A 12 1.76 20.40 2.02
C VAL A 12 2.18 19.14 2.75
N LEU A 13 2.51 19.26 4.03
CA LEU A 13 2.75 18.12 4.90
C LEU A 13 1.41 17.44 5.11
N LEU A 14 1.22 16.29 4.46
CA LEU A 14 0.00 15.50 4.57
C LEU A 14 0.17 14.51 5.73
N PRO A 15 -0.78 14.48 6.68
CA PRO A 15 -0.88 13.39 7.64
C PRO A 15 -0.91 12.03 6.93
N PRO A 16 -0.27 10.98 7.49
CA PRO A 16 -0.24 9.65 6.87
C PRO A 16 -1.64 9.07 6.59
N ILE A 17 -2.62 9.37 7.44
CA ILE A 17 -4.01 8.93 7.24
C ILE A 17 -4.59 9.50 5.93
N ASN A 18 -4.25 10.74 5.58
CA ASN A 18 -4.69 11.37 4.33
C ASN A 18 -4.05 10.68 3.11
N PHE A 19 -2.85 10.13 3.26
CA PHE A 19 -2.22 9.32 2.21
C PHE A 19 -3.00 8.02 1.99
N ILE A 20 -3.36 7.29 3.06
CA ILE A 20 -4.18 6.08 2.95
C ILE A 20 -5.55 6.38 2.33
N PHE A 21 -6.20 7.48 2.74
CA PHE A 21 -7.45 7.93 2.12
C PHE A 21 -7.32 8.18 0.63
N LYS A 22 -6.20 8.79 0.20
CA LYS A 22 -5.93 9.01 -1.24
C LYS A 22 -5.77 7.69 -1.98
N LEU A 23 -5.06 6.70 -1.40
CA LEU A 23 -4.90 5.37 -1.98
C LEU A 23 -6.25 4.66 -2.16
N LEU A 24 -7.12 4.78 -1.15
CA LEU A 24 -8.49 4.26 -1.18
C LEU A 24 -9.32 4.92 -2.30
N GLN A 25 -9.29 6.25 -2.40
CA GLN A 25 -10.01 6.99 -3.45
C GLN A 25 -9.53 6.63 -4.86
N GLN A 26 -8.23 6.42 -5.03
CA GLN A 26 -7.63 6.07 -6.31
C GLN A 26 -7.81 4.59 -6.68
N ARG A 27 -8.30 3.74 -5.74
CA ARG A 27 -8.32 2.29 -5.88
C ARG A 27 -6.96 1.75 -6.36
N ALA A 28 -5.89 2.34 -5.83
CA ALA A 28 -4.54 2.02 -6.24
C ALA A 28 -4.18 0.59 -5.82
N ILE A 29 -3.36 -0.06 -6.64
CA ILE A 29 -2.77 -1.36 -6.28
C ILE A 29 -1.62 -1.07 -5.32
N LEU A 30 -1.65 -1.73 -4.17
CA LEU A 30 -0.65 -1.58 -3.12
C LEU A 30 0.16 -2.86 -2.99
N SER A 31 1.44 -2.72 -2.64
CA SER A 31 2.30 -3.79 -2.16
C SER A 31 2.56 -3.57 -0.66
N ILE A 32 2.19 -4.55 0.15
CA ILE A 32 2.27 -4.49 1.60
C ILE A 32 3.35 -5.46 2.06
N TRP A 33 4.25 -4.93 2.87
CA TRP A 33 5.35 -5.68 3.46
C TRP A 33 4.92 -6.17 4.83
N LEU A 34 5.08 -7.47 5.06
CA LEU A 34 4.68 -8.09 6.31
C LEU A 34 5.78 -7.95 7.37
N TYR A 35 5.35 -7.80 8.62
CA TYR A 35 6.22 -7.91 9.79
C TYR A 35 6.74 -9.35 9.91
N GLU A 36 8.03 -9.51 10.25
CA GLU A 36 8.77 -10.80 10.36
C GLU A 36 8.94 -11.61 9.06
N ASN A 37 7.99 -11.54 8.12
CA ASN A 37 7.99 -12.34 6.89
C ASN A 37 8.53 -11.56 5.69
N LEU A 38 9.85 -11.36 5.64
CA LEU A 38 10.52 -10.61 4.54
C LEU A 38 10.39 -11.26 3.15
N GLN A 39 10.06 -12.55 3.11
CA GLN A 39 10.00 -13.34 1.86
C GLN A 39 8.67 -13.19 1.14
N ILE A 40 7.63 -12.72 1.84
CA ILE A 40 6.26 -12.68 1.35
C ILE A 40 5.78 -11.24 1.36
N ARG A 41 5.14 -10.83 0.27
CA ARG A 41 4.45 -9.55 0.14
C ARG A 41 3.01 -9.81 -0.25
N ILE A 42 2.12 -8.94 0.22
CA ILE A 42 0.72 -8.97 -0.18
C ILE A 42 0.49 -7.82 -1.14
N GLU A 43 0.04 -8.13 -2.35
CA GLU A 43 -0.36 -7.15 -3.33
C GLU A 43 -1.88 -7.16 -3.49
N GLY A 44 -2.49 -6.00 -3.70
CA GLY A 44 -3.93 -5.94 -3.97
C GLY A 44 -4.48 -4.52 -3.91
N LYS A 45 -5.79 -4.39 -4.11
CA LYS A 45 -6.48 -3.09 -4.11
C LYS A 45 -7.06 -2.81 -2.73
N LEU A 46 -6.76 -1.63 -2.19
CA LEU A 46 -7.34 -1.22 -0.92
C LEU A 46 -8.83 -0.91 -1.09
N ARG A 47 -9.67 -1.61 -0.35
CA ARG A 47 -11.13 -1.41 -0.31
C ARG A 47 -11.59 -0.65 0.93
N GLY A 48 -10.85 -0.74 2.03
CA GLY A 48 -11.17 -0.06 3.28
C GLY A 48 -10.07 -0.23 4.32
N PHE A 49 -10.07 0.63 5.32
CA PHE A 49 -9.18 0.55 6.48
C PHE A 49 -9.92 1.02 7.74
N ASP A 50 -9.39 0.69 8.92
CA ASP A 50 -9.94 1.09 10.22
C ASP A 50 -8.94 1.90 11.08
N GLU A 51 -9.34 2.22 12.31
CA GLU A 51 -8.51 2.96 13.27
C GLU A 51 -7.26 2.20 13.74
N PHE A 52 -7.26 0.87 13.62
CA PHE A 52 -6.14 -0.01 13.96
C PHE A 52 -5.27 -0.33 12.75
N MET A 53 -5.48 0.33 11.60
CA MET A 53 -4.81 0.07 10.33
C MET A 53 -5.03 -1.35 9.80
N ASN A 54 -6.11 -2.04 10.20
CA ASN A 54 -6.54 -3.25 9.51
C ASN A 54 -7.01 -2.88 8.11
N LEU A 55 -6.51 -3.59 7.10
CA LEU A 55 -6.79 -3.29 5.69
C LEU A 55 -7.67 -4.38 5.08
N VAL A 56 -8.75 -3.95 4.43
CA VAL A 56 -9.54 -4.83 3.55
C VAL A 56 -8.99 -4.70 2.15
N ILE A 57 -8.48 -5.81 1.62
CA ILE A 57 -7.81 -5.86 0.32
C ILE A 57 -8.63 -6.75 -0.61
N ASP A 58 -9.02 -6.19 -1.76
CA ASP A 58 -9.65 -6.92 -2.87
C ASP A 58 -8.58 -7.35 -3.88
N ASP A 59 -8.86 -8.44 -4.62
CA ASP A 59 -7.95 -9.04 -5.61
C ASP A 59 -6.55 -9.34 -5.03
N ALA A 60 -6.47 -9.75 -3.76
CA ALA A 60 -5.21 -9.95 -3.07
C ALA A 60 -4.41 -11.11 -3.67
N VAL A 61 -3.12 -10.88 -3.85
CA VAL A 61 -2.13 -11.84 -4.33
C VAL A 61 -0.97 -11.86 -3.35
N GLU A 62 -0.65 -13.06 -2.87
CA GLU A 62 0.57 -13.33 -2.14
C GLU A 62 1.72 -13.49 -3.14
N VAL A 63 2.72 -12.62 -3.02
CA VAL A 63 3.93 -12.64 -3.83
C VAL A 63 5.08 -13.14 -2.96
N SER A 64 5.50 -14.36 -3.21
CA SER A 64 6.71 -14.93 -2.62
C SER A 64 7.92 -14.54 -3.45
N LEU A 65 8.84 -13.77 -2.86
CA LEU A 65 10.06 -13.33 -3.51
C LEU A 65 10.90 -14.53 -3.94
N ALA A 66 11.46 -14.44 -5.15
CA ALA A 66 12.37 -15.47 -5.66
C ALA A 66 13.59 -15.59 -4.74
N GLN A 67 13.83 -16.80 -4.24
CA GLN A 67 15.08 -17.17 -3.59
C GLN A 67 15.97 -17.89 -4.61
N LYS A 68 17.27 -18.00 -4.32
CA LYS A 68 18.25 -18.66 -5.22
C LYS A 68 17.78 -20.02 -5.76
N ASP A 69 16.94 -20.74 -5.02
CA ASP A 69 16.48 -22.09 -5.33
C ASP A 69 14.97 -22.21 -5.65
N LYS A 70 14.19 -21.12 -5.63
CA LYS A 70 12.74 -21.17 -5.90
C LYS A 70 12.27 -19.99 -6.77
N PRO A 71 11.51 -20.25 -7.85
CA PRO A 71 10.96 -19.20 -8.69
C PRO A 71 9.97 -18.33 -7.91
N GLU A 72 9.76 -17.10 -8.39
CA GLU A 72 8.71 -16.22 -7.87
C GLU A 72 7.36 -16.94 -7.98
N SER A 73 6.68 -17.09 -6.85
CA SER A 73 5.37 -17.73 -6.80
C SER A 73 4.33 -16.68 -6.44
N ARG A 74 3.27 -16.64 -7.24
CA ARG A 74 2.13 -15.75 -7.03
C ARG A 74 0.91 -16.57 -6.74
N ARG A 75 0.31 -16.37 -5.57
CA ARG A 75 -0.91 -17.08 -5.15
C ARG A 75 -2.03 -16.08 -4.97
N SER A 76 -3.11 -16.26 -5.74
CA SER A 76 -4.33 -15.46 -5.54
C SER A 76 -5.04 -15.88 -4.26
N LEU A 77 -5.34 -14.92 -3.40
CA LEU A 77 -6.08 -15.09 -2.15
C LEU A 77 -7.51 -14.55 -2.25
N GLY A 78 -7.80 -13.68 -3.21
CA GLY A 78 -9.11 -13.05 -3.38
C GLY A 78 -9.31 -11.90 -2.40
N GLN A 79 -10.43 -11.86 -1.69
CA GLN A 79 -10.69 -10.82 -0.70
C GLN A 79 -10.16 -11.24 0.67
N ILE A 80 -9.31 -10.41 1.28
CA ILE A 80 -8.73 -10.69 2.60
C ILE A 80 -8.82 -9.47 3.53
N LEU A 81 -8.80 -9.74 4.83
CA LEU A 81 -8.60 -8.74 5.87
C LEU A 81 -7.20 -8.94 6.47
N LEU A 82 -6.33 -7.96 6.28
CA LEU A 82 -4.98 -7.95 6.83
C LEU A 82 -4.97 -7.18 8.15
N LYS A 83 -4.43 -7.79 9.20
CA LYS A 83 -4.30 -7.15 10.50
C LYS A 83 -3.22 -6.07 10.48
N GLY A 84 -3.49 -4.92 11.11
CA GLY A 84 -2.58 -3.77 11.19
C GLY A 84 -1.23 -4.11 11.82
N ASP A 85 -1.23 -5.00 12.82
CA ASP A 85 -0.01 -5.44 13.54
C ASP A 85 1.02 -6.11 12.61
N ASN A 86 0.57 -6.70 11.51
CA ASN A 86 1.44 -7.40 10.56
C ASN A 86 1.99 -6.46 9.47
N ILE A 87 1.66 -5.16 9.48
CA ILE A 87 2.02 -4.23 8.40
C ILE A 87 3.32 -3.51 8.76
N SER A 88 4.37 -3.72 7.95
CA SER A 88 5.63 -2.97 8.07
C SER A 88 5.70 -1.77 7.14
N LEU A 89 5.26 -1.91 5.88
CA LEU A 89 5.31 -0.85 4.88
C LEU A 89 4.17 -0.99 3.89
N ILE A 90 3.55 0.13 3.54
CA ILE A 90 2.53 0.23 2.49
C ILE A 90 3.13 1.01 1.32
N GLN A 91 3.31 0.35 0.19
CA GLN A 91 3.84 0.97 -1.03
C GLN A 91 2.74 0.98 -2.09
N GLN A 92 2.56 2.12 -2.76
CA GLN A 92 1.75 2.16 -3.98
C GLN A 92 2.56 1.57 -5.14
N LEU A 93 2.00 0.58 -5.84
CA LEU A 93 2.51 0.11 -7.12
C LEU A 93 2.02 1.08 -8.21
N GLN A 94 2.96 1.56 -9.03
CA GLN A 94 2.71 2.50 -10.13
C GLN A 94 2.20 1.77 -11.38
#